data_AF-A0A316R7Z6-F1
#
_entry.id   AF-A0A316R7Z6-F1
#
_cell.length_a   1.000
_cell.length_b   1.000
_cell.length_c   1.000
_cell.angle_alpha   90.00
_cell.angle_beta   90.00
_cell.angle_gamma   90.00
#
_symmetry.space_group_name_H-M   'P 1'
#
loop_
_entity.id
_entity.type
_entity.pdbx_description
1 polymer ?
#
loop_
_entity_poly.entity_id
_entity_poly.type
_entity_poly.pdbx_seq_one_letter_code
_entity_poly.pdbx_strand_id
1 'polypeptide(L)'
;MKTNTHIVPFFNKTADLKVGLNQLGLRNASEALFTSLLPGLNNVSNRIRYYSFYCWLICEFYKNKESFTDKEFNKYIRYSEYLLALIHSRGEGFDGIPGITYALKTRSLGQSEIDLQSGTYDSQGNTRDHTYWANSGGVLKQYYSSSLKDIAILKENNDKNSILNISKEEGLVNGQMLAESFAKNVGEDAPKFLNIVRQGKVSVEELNSLESSFNMRKFPQKSNERELIIELLLQKDYPASESKFCYRKATIHHYLKHFSQNGTKDSFSRHMYDEFLGGHSDDDCVLGWYRYYLNDNYQYQSSIIFVALLNLLSKKSDWQETSTVAEELALSIINDLGGKYKKASLKEVCNSIETKDIELKPQRGNLDTEAAPALVNLLMMYNTNKDARSKRPDYREAFPSAVNSDFCTFMDEIDNSLETNFYKWLKDYILKKIIYTHYQVALRKYLQTGIASQKFIYENGMIRFLNGSEATHTAPRTDTLYDFVSDLELINEKGITDKGIQLLKELEEAEA
;
A
#
# COMPACT_ATOMS: atom_id res chain seq x y z
N MET A 1 -29.11 -39.84 -31.92
CA MET A 1 -28.05 -39.02 -32.55
C MET A 1 -27.53 -38.05 -31.51
N LYS A 2 -26.29 -38.22 -31.04
CA LYS A 2 -25.62 -37.24 -30.17
C LYS A 2 -25.27 -36.02 -31.03
N THR A 3 -25.84 -34.87 -30.69
CA THR A 3 -25.45 -33.59 -31.27
C THR A 3 -24.05 -33.24 -30.77
N ASN A 4 -23.05 -33.38 -31.65
CA ASN A 4 -21.71 -32.82 -31.46
C ASN A 4 -21.81 -31.30 -31.51
N THR A 5 -22.06 -30.65 -30.38
CA THR A 5 -21.80 -29.23 -30.20
C THR A 5 -20.32 -29.05 -29.89
N HIS A 6 -19.54 -28.73 -30.92
CA HIS A 6 -18.19 -28.20 -30.70
C HIS A 6 -18.32 -26.80 -30.08
N ILE A 7 -17.79 -26.63 -28.86
CA ILE A 7 -17.61 -25.31 -28.25
C ILE A 7 -16.43 -24.66 -28.97
N VAL A 8 -16.71 -23.93 -30.04
CA VAL A 8 -15.73 -23.03 -30.65
C VAL A 8 -15.48 -21.91 -29.63
N PRO A 9 -14.21 -21.53 -29.32
CA PRO A 9 -13.96 -20.39 -28.46
C PRO A 9 -14.55 -19.14 -29.10
N PHE A 10 -15.65 -18.65 -28.53
CA PHE A 10 -16.34 -17.46 -28.97
C PHE A 10 -15.68 -16.24 -28.31
N PHE A 11 -14.77 -15.59 -29.05
CA PHE A 11 -14.15 -14.33 -28.65
C PHE A 11 -15.16 -13.17 -28.81
N ASN A 12 -16.18 -13.10 -27.95
CA ASN A 12 -17.17 -12.00 -27.94
C ASN A 12 -17.22 -11.22 -26.62
N LYS A 13 -16.18 -11.32 -25.81
CA LYS A 13 -16.01 -10.39 -24.71
C LYS A 13 -14.66 -9.74 -24.90
N THR A 14 -14.65 -8.43 -25.19
CA THR A 14 -13.49 -7.60 -24.87
C THR A 14 -13.14 -7.93 -23.43
N ALA A 15 -11.96 -8.52 -23.23
CA ALA A 15 -11.50 -8.78 -21.88
C ALA A 15 -11.45 -7.43 -21.17
N ASP A 16 -12.22 -7.27 -20.09
CA ASP A 16 -12.17 -6.06 -19.28
C ASP A 16 -10.74 -5.93 -18.74
N LEU A 17 -9.96 -5.02 -19.34
CA LEU A 17 -8.59 -4.76 -18.93
C LEU A 17 -8.64 -4.16 -17.52
N LYS A 18 -8.13 -4.88 -16.52
CA LYS A 18 -8.04 -4.32 -15.17
C LYS A 18 -6.83 -3.41 -15.05
N VAL A 19 -7.04 -2.28 -14.38
CA VAL A 19 -6.00 -1.31 -14.06
C VAL A 19 -5.24 -1.82 -12.83
N GLY A 20 -4.14 -2.53 -13.08
CA GLY A 20 -3.11 -2.75 -12.05
C GLY A 20 -2.15 -1.56 -12.01
N LEU A 21 -1.60 -1.21 -10.84
CA LEU A 21 -0.61 -0.13 -10.74
C LEU A 21 0.82 -0.60 -11.08
N ASN A 22 1.11 -1.89 -10.91
CA ASN A 22 2.46 -2.43 -11.11
C ASN A 22 2.75 -2.83 -12.57
N GLN A 23 2.81 -1.87 -13.50
CA GLN A 23 2.93 -2.16 -14.95
C GLN A 23 4.29 -2.71 -15.37
N LEU A 24 5.36 -2.32 -14.67
CA LEU A 24 6.75 -2.72 -14.96
C LEU A 24 7.30 -3.76 -13.98
N GLY A 25 6.53 -4.21 -12.99
CA GLY A 25 7.00 -5.13 -11.95
C GLY A 25 7.82 -4.48 -10.83
N LEU A 26 8.29 -3.24 -11.04
CA LEU A 26 9.21 -2.52 -10.15
C LEU A 26 8.63 -2.15 -8.78
N ARG A 27 7.29 -2.03 -8.65
CA ARG A 27 6.66 -1.67 -7.37
C ARG A 27 6.89 -2.71 -6.26
N ASN A 28 7.15 -3.95 -6.63
CA ASN A 28 7.31 -5.04 -5.68
C ASN A 28 8.47 -4.79 -4.70
N ALA A 29 9.55 -4.12 -5.15
CA ALA A 29 10.71 -3.86 -4.30
C ALA A 29 10.36 -2.90 -3.16
N SER A 30 9.75 -1.75 -3.47
CA SER A 30 9.34 -0.79 -2.43
C SER A 30 8.16 -1.30 -1.60
N GLU A 31 7.23 -2.07 -2.19
CA GLU A 31 6.11 -2.70 -1.46
C GLU A 31 6.57 -3.75 -0.44
N ALA A 32 7.58 -4.55 -0.78
CA ALA A 32 8.18 -5.49 0.17
C ALA A 32 8.89 -4.75 1.30
N LEU A 33 9.67 -3.71 0.99
CA LEU A 33 10.41 -2.93 1.97
C LEU A 33 9.49 -2.26 3.01
N PHE A 34 8.47 -1.51 2.59
CA PHE A 34 7.57 -0.90 3.58
C PHE A 34 6.73 -1.92 4.34
N THR A 35 6.50 -3.11 3.77
CA THR A 35 5.81 -4.19 4.49
C THR A 35 6.67 -4.73 5.64
N SER A 36 7.99 -4.83 5.43
CA SER A 36 8.94 -5.20 6.48
C SER A 36 9.20 -4.08 7.49
N LEU A 37 9.15 -2.81 7.07
CA LEU A 37 9.37 -1.66 7.96
C LEU A 37 8.15 -1.34 8.84
N LEU A 38 6.94 -1.60 8.33
CA LEU A 38 5.67 -1.33 9.02
C LEU A 38 4.74 -2.56 9.00
N PRO A 39 5.16 -3.69 9.60
CA PRO A 39 4.31 -4.87 9.76
C PRO A 39 3.07 -4.54 10.61
N GLY A 40 1.93 -5.13 10.25
CA GLY A 40 0.65 -4.86 10.90
C GLY A 40 -0.15 -3.70 10.32
N LEU A 41 0.50 -2.70 9.74
CA LEU A 41 -0.19 -1.56 9.13
C LEU A 41 -0.77 -1.96 7.77
N ASN A 42 -1.89 -1.34 7.38
CA ASN A 42 -2.49 -1.47 6.04
C ASN A 42 -2.83 -0.09 5.45
N ASN A 43 -3.07 -0.03 4.14
CA ASN A 43 -3.36 1.22 3.41
C ASN A 43 -4.86 1.57 3.32
N VAL A 44 -5.75 0.86 4.03
CA VAL A 44 -7.20 1.00 3.85
C VAL A 44 -7.92 1.58 5.05
N SER A 45 -7.48 1.24 6.25
CA SER A 45 -8.08 1.77 7.45
C SER A 45 -7.03 2.46 8.29
N ASN A 46 -7.33 3.72 8.56
CA ASN A 46 -6.43 4.62 9.24
C ASN A 46 -6.75 4.73 10.73
N ARG A 47 -7.53 3.80 11.29
CA ARG A 47 -7.96 3.84 12.69
C ARG A 47 -7.44 2.65 13.46
N ILE A 48 -6.51 2.88 14.38
CA ILE A 48 -5.81 1.79 15.10
C ILE A 48 -6.75 0.98 16.00
N ARG A 49 -7.84 1.59 16.49
CA ARG A 49 -8.84 0.93 17.36
C ARG A 49 -9.55 -0.26 16.69
N TYR A 50 -9.46 -0.40 15.36
CA TYR A 50 -9.96 -1.59 14.65
C TYR A 50 -9.27 -2.88 15.11
N TYR A 51 -8.03 -2.80 15.58
CA TYR A 51 -7.28 -3.97 16.03
C TYR A 51 -8.01 -4.63 17.20
N SER A 52 -8.39 -3.83 18.20
CA SER A 52 -9.18 -4.31 19.34
C SER A 52 -10.60 -4.68 18.96
N PHE A 53 -11.26 -3.90 18.08
CA PHE A 53 -12.61 -4.19 17.61
C PHE A 53 -12.70 -5.57 16.94
N TYR A 54 -11.77 -5.91 16.04
CA TYR A 54 -11.77 -7.22 15.40
C TYR A 54 -11.47 -8.35 16.38
N CYS A 55 -10.53 -8.15 17.31
CA CYS A 55 -10.27 -9.14 18.35
C CYS A 55 -11.51 -9.39 19.21
N TRP A 56 -12.24 -8.33 19.58
CA TRP A 56 -13.51 -8.40 20.31
C TRP A 56 -14.58 -9.15 19.52
N LEU A 57 -14.84 -8.78 18.27
CA LEU A 57 -15.83 -9.46 17.42
C LEU A 57 -15.54 -10.96 17.28
N ILE A 58 -14.28 -11.32 17.04
CA ILE A 58 -13.88 -12.72 16.90
C ILE A 58 -14.13 -13.45 18.22
N CYS A 59 -13.76 -12.87 19.37
CA CYS A 59 -14.06 -13.46 20.68
C CYS A 59 -15.56 -13.68 20.90
N GLU A 60 -16.39 -12.66 20.65
CA GLU A 60 -17.85 -12.74 20.82
C GLU A 60 -18.48 -13.78 19.91
N PHE A 61 -17.99 -13.92 18.68
CA PHE A 61 -18.48 -14.94 17.75
C PHE A 61 -18.27 -16.36 18.29
N TYR A 62 -17.14 -16.64 18.94
CA TYR A 62 -16.79 -17.97 19.44
C TYR A 62 -17.39 -18.31 20.81
N LYS A 63 -17.76 -17.32 21.66
CA LYS A 63 -18.18 -17.54 23.06
C LYS A 63 -19.31 -18.56 23.28
N ASN A 64 -20.16 -18.80 22.30
CA ASN A 64 -21.29 -19.75 22.41
C ASN A 64 -21.50 -20.58 21.14
N LYS A 65 -20.43 -20.86 20.38
CA LYS A 65 -20.52 -21.60 19.11
C LYS A 65 -19.54 -22.76 19.03
N GLU A 66 -20.10 -23.97 19.09
CA GLU A 66 -19.34 -25.20 18.86
C GLU A 66 -19.11 -25.47 17.37
N SER A 67 -20.09 -25.14 16.51
CA SER A 67 -20.04 -25.30 15.06
C SER A 67 -20.68 -24.11 14.33
N PHE A 68 -20.15 -23.76 13.16
CA PHE A 68 -20.65 -22.71 12.27
C PHE A 68 -20.03 -22.87 10.88
N THR A 69 -20.61 -22.17 9.91
CA THR A 69 -20.16 -22.11 8.51
C THR A 69 -19.38 -20.82 8.23
N ASP A 70 -18.54 -20.84 7.19
CA ASP A 70 -17.88 -19.64 6.67
C ASP A 70 -18.86 -18.52 6.31
N LYS A 71 -20.04 -18.89 5.81
CA LYS A 71 -21.10 -17.93 5.46
C LYS A 71 -21.63 -17.22 6.71
N GLU A 72 -21.81 -17.93 7.82
CA GLU A 72 -22.26 -17.33 9.08
C GLU A 72 -21.20 -16.41 9.69
N PHE A 73 -19.93 -16.79 9.64
CA PHE A 73 -18.83 -15.94 10.10
C PHE A 73 -18.73 -14.66 9.25
N ASN A 74 -18.69 -14.81 7.92
CA ASN A 74 -18.61 -13.67 7.02
C ASN A 74 -19.83 -12.76 7.16
N LYS A 75 -21.03 -13.30 7.34
CA LYS A 75 -22.24 -12.50 7.58
C LYS A 75 -22.12 -11.68 8.87
N TYR A 76 -21.70 -12.31 9.97
CA TYR A 76 -21.49 -11.64 11.25
C TYR A 76 -20.48 -10.49 11.17
N ILE A 77 -19.31 -10.74 10.55
CA ILE A 77 -18.28 -9.72 10.36
C ILE A 77 -18.78 -8.59 9.47
N ARG A 78 -19.37 -8.90 8.31
CA ARG A 78 -19.86 -7.89 7.36
C ARG A 78 -20.95 -7.00 7.95
N TYR A 79 -21.87 -7.58 8.72
CA TYR A 79 -22.90 -6.81 9.42
C TYR A 79 -22.28 -5.89 10.47
N SER A 80 -21.30 -6.38 11.22
CA SER A 80 -20.60 -5.58 12.24
C SER A 80 -19.80 -4.43 11.62
N GLU A 81 -19.10 -4.67 10.51
CA GLU A 81 -18.36 -3.66 9.77
C GLU A 81 -19.29 -2.57 9.20
N TYR A 82 -20.40 -2.99 8.58
CA TYR A 82 -21.37 -2.05 8.04
C TYR A 82 -22.08 -1.24 9.13
N LEU A 83 -22.45 -1.88 10.25
CA LEU A 83 -23.01 -1.20 11.42
C LEU A 83 -22.03 -0.15 11.97
N LEU A 84 -20.75 -0.48 12.08
CA LEU A 84 -19.73 0.46 12.53
C LEU A 84 -19.61 1.66 11.57
N ALA A 85 -19.64 1.43 10.24
CA ALA A 85 -19.67 2.52 9.26
C ALA A 85 -20.93 3.40 9.40
N LEU A 86 -22.10 2.82 9.69
CA LEU A 86 -23.34 3.55 9.93
C LEU A 86 -23.28 4.40 11.21
N ILE A 87 -22.69 3.88 12.29
CA ILE A 87 -22.45 4.64 13.53
C ILE A 87 -21.64 5.91 13.22
N HIS A 88 -20.57 5.79 12.43
CA HIS A 88 -19.68 6.91 12.06
C HIS A 88 -20.24 7.85 10.99
N SER A 89 -21.36 7.53 10.34
CA SER A 89 -21.94 8.34 9.26
C SER A 89 -22.66 9.62 9.73
N ARG A 90 -22.61 9.97 11.02
CA ARG A 90 -23.24 11.17 11.60
C ARG A 90 -22.26 12.30 11.94
N GLY A 91 -21.10 11.92 12.48
CA GLY A 91 -20.16 12.84 13.10
C GLY A 91 -19.21 13.46 12.09
N GLU A 92 -18.42 14.42 12.54
CA GLU A 92 -17.25 14.88 11.79
C GLU A 92 -16.11 13.85 11.92
N GLY A 93 -15.22 13.79 10.93
CA GLY A 93 -14.06 12.90 10.98
C GLY A 93 -14.32 11.46 10.50
N PHE A 94 -15.08 11.30 9.42
CA PHE A 94 -15.35 10.01 8.77
C PHE A 94 -14.12 9.35 8.10
N ASP A 95 -13.00 10.06 7.98
CA ASP A 95 -11.82 9.54 7.27
C ASP A 95 -11.28 8.26 7.92
N GLY A 96 -10.87 7.30 7.09
CA GLY A 96 -10.26 6.05 7.54
C GLY A 96 -11.23 5.00 8.08
N ILE A 97 -12.55 5.23 7.99
CA ILE A 97 -13.62 4.25 8.31
C ILE A 97 -14.00 3.47 7.04
N PRO A 98 -13.70 2.17 6.94
CA PRO A 98 -14.09 1.36 5.79
C PRO A 98 -15.61 1.28 5.62
N GLY A 99 -16.09 1.49 4.39
CA GLY A 99 -17.51 1.45 4.04
C GLY A 99 -18.27 2.76 4.29
N ILE A 100 -17.59 3.81 4.77
CA ILE A 100 -18.24 5.07 5.15
C ILE A 100 -18.96 5.78 4.00
N THR A 101 -18.41 5.74 2.78
CA THR A 101 -19.06 6.32 1.60
C THR A 101 -20.42 5.67 1.33
N TYR A 102 -20.51 4.34 1.50
CA TYR A 102 -21.76 3.62 1.35
C TYR A 102 -22.73 3.96 2.48
N ALA A 103 -22.26 3.98 3.73
CA ALA A 103 -23.06 4.33 4.90
C ALA A 103 -23.67 5.75 4.82
N LEU A 104 -22.87 6.75 4.39
CA LEU A 104 -23.34 8.12 4.16
C LEU A 104 -24.44 8.16 3.10
N LYS A 105 -24.27 7.44 1.99
CA LYS A 105 -25.30 7.32 0.95
C LYS A 105 -26.58 6.70 1.50
N THR A 106 -26.49 5.59 2.23
CA THR A 106 -27.66 4.94 2.85
C THR A 106 -28.39 5.92 3.77
N ARG A 107 -27.66 6.65 4.62
CA ARG A 107 -28.27 7.59 5.56
C ARG A 107 -28.95 8.77 4.88
N SER A 108 -28.42 9.23 3.75
CA SER A 108 -29.03 10.32 2.97
C SER A 108 -30.45 10.00 2.45
N LEU A 109 -30.84 8.72 2.44
CA LEU A 109 -32.18 8.28 2.08
C LEU A 109 -33.23 8.58 3.17
N GLY A 110 -32.83 8.97 4.38
CA GLY A 110 -33.75 9.43 5.43
C GLY A 110 -34.64 8.34 6.04
N GLN A 111 -34.23 7.08 5.96
CA GLN A 111 -34.97 5.96 6.55
C GLN A 111 -34.83 5.92 8.08
N SER A 112 -35.91 5.63 8.80
CA SER A 112 -35.91 5.49 10.27
C SER A 112 -35.28 4.18 10.74
N GLU A 113 -35.35 3.14 9.91
CA GLU A 113 -34.74 1.83 10.12
C GLU A 113 -33.91 1.45 8.90
N ILE A 114 -32.70 0.95 9.12
CA ILE A 114 -31.76 0.54 8.09
C ILE A 114 -31.57 -0.98 8.17
N ASP A 115 -31.79 -1.66 7.06
CA ASP A 115 -31.54 -3.10 6.93
C ASP A 115 -30.07 -3.37 6.57
N LEU A 116 -29.37 -4.08 7.46
CA LEU A 116 -27.99 -4.48 7.25
C LEU A 116 -27.87 -5.55 6.15
N GLN A 117 -28.91 -6.36 5.91
CA GLN A 117 -28.87 -7.41 4.90
C GLN A 117 -28.79 -6.82 3.49
N SER A 118 -29.73 -5.93 3.14
CA SER A 118 -29.74 -5.26 1.83
C SER A 118 -28.52 -4.36 1.60
N GLY A 119 -27.91 -3.83 2.67
CA GLY A 119 -26.65 -3.10 2.55
C GLY A 119 -25.43 -3.98 2.31
N THR A 120 -25.45 -5.25 2.75
CA THR A 120 -24.29 -6.14 2.71
C THR A 120 -24.34 -7.19 1.61
N TYR A 121 -25.52 -7.54 1.12
CA TYR A 121 -25.77 -8.54 0.09
C TYR A 121 -26.82 -8.04 -0.91
N ASP A 122 -26.67 -8.43 -2.18
CA ASP A 122 -27.72 -8.22 -3.18
C ASP A 122 -28.91 -9.17 -2.96
N SER A 123 -29.97 -9.01 -3.74
CA SER A 123 -31.19 -9.83 -3.65
C SER A 123 -30.96 -11.32 -3.93
N GLN A 124 -29.82 -11.68 -4.52
CA GLN A 124 -29.40 -13.06 -4.78
C GLN A 124 -28.43 -13.58 -3.70
N GLY A 125 -28.12 -12.78 -2.68
CA GLY A 125 -27.20 -13.14 -1.61
C GLY A 125 -25.71 -13.03 -1.97
N ASN A 126 -25.37 -12.31 -3.05
CA ASN A 126 -23.99 -12.11 -3.48
C ASN A 126 -23.43 -10.75 -3.03
N THR A 127 -22.10 -10.64 -3.03
CA THR A 127 -21.39 -9.38 -2.80
C THR A 127 -20.94 -8.77 -4.12
N ARG A 128 -21.07 -7.45 -4.26
CA ARG A 128 -20.86 -6.71 -5.51
C ARG A 128 -20.30 -5.32 -5.21
N ASP A 129 -19.89 -4.60 -6.23
CA ASP A 129 -19.35 -3.23 -6.10
C ASP A 129 -20.40 -2.20 -5.60
N HIS A 130 -21.68 -2.57 -5.56
CA HIS A 130 -22.78 -1.74 -5.04
C HIS A 130 -23.33 -2.20 -3.68
N THR A 131 -22.73 -3.21 -3.03
CA THR A 131 -22.96 -3.45 -1.58
C THR A 131 -21.94 -2.61 -0.78
N TYR A 132 -22.01 -2.61 0.55
CA TYR A 132 -21.06 -1.82 1.35
C TYR A 132 -19.59 -2.19 1.05
N TRP A 133 -19.32 -3.45 0.67
CA TRP A 133 -17.99 -3.94 0.30
C TRP A 133 -18.06 -5.16 -0.64
N ALA A 134 -17.27 -5.14 -1.72
CA ALA A 134 -17.35 -6.17 -2.76
C ALA A 134 -16.75 -7.55 -2.37
N ASN A 135 -15.67 -7.57 -1.58
CA ASN A 135 -15.03 -8.82 -1.16
C ASN A 135 -15.93 -9.59 -0.18
N SER A 136 -16.20 -10.87 -0.46
CA SER A 136 -17.15 -11.68 0.33
C SER A 136 -16.74 -11.93 1.79
N GLY A 137 -15.47 -11.78 2.13
CA GLY A 137 -14.97 -11.85 3.52
C GLY A 137 -14.95 -10.50 4.25
N GLY A 138 -15.47 -9.44 3.63
CA GLY A 138 -15.47 -8.10 4.22
C GLY A 138 -14.07 -7.47 4.27
N VAL A 139 -13.95 -6.41 5.06
CA VAL A 139 -12.73 -5.63 5.21
C VAL A 139 -11.69 -6.43 6.00
N LEU A 140 -12.14 -7.17 7.04
CA LEU A 140 -11.30 -8.05 7.85
C LEU A 140 -10.48 -8.98 6.99
N LYS A 141 -11.14 -9.77 6.12
CA LYS A 141 -10.45 -10.76 5.29
C LYS A 141 -9.54 -10.11 4.27
N GLN A 142 -9.97 -9.00 3.66
CA GLN A 142 -9.25 -8.38 2.56
C GLN A 142 -8.00 -7.60 3.01
N TYR A 143 -8.02 -6.93 4.16
CA TYR A 143 -6.97 -5.98 4.54
C TYR A 143 -6.36 -6.20 5.94
N TYR A 144 -7.11 -6.77 6.87
CA TYR A 144 -6.65 -6.97 8.24
C TYR A 144 -6.09 -8.36 8.50
N SER A 145 -6.59 -9.39 7.82
CA SER A 145 -6.26 -10.79 8.14
C SER A 145 -4.75 -11.07 8.16
N SER A 146 -4.02 -10.69 7.10
CA SER A 146 -2.57 -10.84 7.05
C SER A 146 -1.86 -9.90 8.02
N SER A 147 -2.21 -8.62 8.00
CA SER A 147 -1.57 -7.60 8.83
C SER A 147 -1.65 -7.92 10.33
N LEU A 148 -2.81 -8.38 10.81
CA LEU A 148 -3.00 -8.73 12.21
C LEU A 148 -2.39 -10.09 12.59
N LYS A 149 -2.17 -10.99 11.62
CA LYS A 149 -1.36 -12.21 11.80
C LYS A 149 0.14 -11.88 11.90
N ASP A 150 0.62 -10.94 11.09
CA ASP A 150 2.02 -10.49 11.09
C ASP A 150 2.45 -9.94 12.45
N ILE A 151 1.52 -9.50 13.28
CA ILE A 151 1.80 -8.95 14.62
C ILE A 151 1.27 -9.85 15.74
N ALA A 152 0.93 -11.09 15.39
CA ALA A 152 0.36 -12.14 16.25
C ALA A 152 -0.74 -11.67 17.20
N ILE A 153 -1.69 -10.85 16.73
CA ILE A 153 -2.96 -10.65 17.46
C ILE A 153 -4.08 -11.54 16.89
N LEU A 154 -3.93 -11.97 15.63
CA LEU A 154 -4.73 -13.03 15.01
C LEU A 154 -3.85 -14.22 14.61
N LYS A 155 -4.46 -15.40 14.47
CA LYS A 155 -3.85 -16.64 14.00
C LYS A 155 -4.82 -17.45 13.15
N GLU A 156 -4.29 -18.48 12.48
CA GLU A 156 -5.13 -19.51 11.87
C GLU A 156 -5.73 -20.42 12.94
N ASN A 157 -6.95 -20.89 12.70
CA ASN A 157 -7.61 -21.85 13.57
C ASN A 157 -7.35 -23.26 13.02
N ASN A 158 -6.45 -24.00 13.65
CA ASN A 158 -6.05 -25.34 13.18
C ASN A 158 -7.06 -26.43 13.58
N ASP A 159 -7.94 -26.16 14.55
CA ASP A 159 -8.81 -27.18 15.16
C ASP A 159 -10.23 -27.25 14.56
N LYS A 160 -10.59 -26.28 13.72
CA LYS A 160 -11.91 -26.20 13.06
C LYS A 160 -11.72 -25.70 11.63
N ASN A 161 -12.63 -26.05 10.72
CA ASN A 161 -12.73 -25.48 9.36
C ASN A 161 -13.02 -23.95 9.40
N SER A 162 -12.21 -23.11 10.07
CA SER A 162 -12.53 -21.71 10.34
C SER A 162 -11.33 -20.76 10.24
N ILE A 163 -11.23 -20.14 9.07
CA ILE A 163 -10.79 -18.76 8.75
C ILE A 163 -9.76 -18.05 9.67
N LEU A 164 -10.11 -17.59 10.88
CA LEU A 164 -9.26 -16.74 11.75
C LEU A 164 -9.66 -16.88 13.23
N ASN A 165 -8.71 -16.84 14.16
CA ASN A 165 -8.94 -16.75 15.60
C ASN A 165 -8.00 -15.72 16.26
N ILE A 166 -8.28 -15.29 17.49
CA ILE A 166 -7.37 -14.44 18.26
C ILE A 166 -6.17 -15.23 18.81
N SER A 167 -5.03 -14.57 18.90
CA SER A 167 -3.87 -15.11 19.62
C SER A 167 -4.05 -15.00 21.13
N LYS A 168 -3.33 -15.86 21.87
CA LYS A 168 -3.31 -15.92 23.34
C LYS A 168 -1.89 -16.16 23.87
N GLU A 169 -0.89 -15.72 23.10
CA GLU A 169 0.51 -15.92 23.47
C GLU A 169 0.83 -15.12 24.72
N GLU A 170 1.45 -15.77 25.71
CA GLU A 170 1.85 -15.13 26.96
C GLU A 170 3.14 -14.32 26.77
N GLY A 171 3.31 -13.24 27.55
CA GLY A 171 4.50 -12.39 27.50
C GLY A 171 4.50 -11.32 26.39
N LEU A 172 3.42 -11.20 25.63
CA LEU A 172 3.16 -10.15 24.64
C LEU A 172 1.71 -9.67 24.76
N VAL A 173 1.45 -8.41 24.40
CA VAL A 173 0.12 -7.93 24.05
C VAL A 173 -0.42 -8.77 22.90
N ASN A 174 -1.52 -9.46 23.17
CA ASN A 174 -2.16 -10.41 22.27
C ASN A 174 -3.62 -10.02 21.99
N GLY A 175 -4.27 -10.77 21.08
CA GLY A 175 -5.65 -10.48 20.69
C GLY A 175 -6.66 -10.57 21.84
N GLN A 176 -6.43 -11.44 22.83
CA GLN A 176 -7.31 -11.56 23.99
C GLN A 176 -7.29 -10.28 24.85
N MET A 177 -6.12 -9.73 25.13
CA MET A 177 -5.99 -8.50 25.94
C MET A 177 -6.70 -7.31 25.28
N LEU A 178 -6.56 -7.17 23.96
CA LEU A 178 -7.24 -6.13 23.19
C LEU A 178 -8.77 -6.33 23.18
N ALA A 179 -9.23 -7.57 23.01
CA ALA A 179 -10.66 -7.91 23.03
C ALA A 179 -11.30 -7.59 24.38
N GLU A 180 -10.65 -7.95 25.48
CA GLU A 180 -11.12 -7.70 26.85
C GLU A 180 -11.13 -6.19 27.15
N SER A 181 -10.09 -5.46 26.74
CA SER A 181 -10.03 -4.01 26.92
C SER A 181 -11.09 -3.27 26.10
N PHE A 182 -11.33 -3.68 24.85
CA PHE A 182 -12.39 -3.12 24.02
C PHE A 182 -13.77 -3.41 24.63
N ALA A 183 -14.03 -4.65 25.05
CA ALA A 183 -15.28 -5.04 25.71
C ALA A 183 -15.56 -4.20 26.95
N LYS A 184 -14.54 -3.95 27.78
CA LYS A 184 -14.66 -3.08 28.96
C LYS A 184 -15.01 -1.63 28.58
N ASN A 185 -14.46 -1.14 27.47
CA ASN A 185 -14.73 0.21 26.98
C ASN A 185 -16.13 0.40 26.43
N VAL A 186 -16.67 -0.59 25.72
CA VAL A 186 -18.03 -0.52 25.18
C VAL A 186 -19.11 -0.88 26.20
N GLY A 187 -18.77 -1.62 27.26
CA GLY A 187 -19.64 -1.83 28.42
C GLY A 187 -21.03 -2.34 28.05
N GLU A 188 -22.08 -1.66 28.52
CA GLU A 188 -23.48 -2.00 28.27
C GLU A 188 -23.92 -1.87 26.81
N ASP A 189 -23.12 -1.23 25.97
CA ASP A 189 -23.42 -1.10 24.54
C ASP A 189 -22.94 -2.32 23.74
N ALA A 190 -22.06 -3.17 24.28
CA ALA A 190 -21.64 -4.43 23.62
C ALA A 190 -22.84 -5.35 23.32
N PRO A 191 -23.72 -5.70 24.28
CA PRO A 191 -24.89 -6.51 24.00
C PRO A 191 -25.86 -5.86 23.02
N LYS A 192 -26.00 -4.53 23.05
CA LYS A 192 -26.85 -3.78 22.11
C LYS A 192 -26.33 -3.91 20.68
N PHE A 193 -25.05 -3.67 20.47
CA PHE A 193 -24.39 -3.83 19.18
C PHE A 193 -24.56 -5.26 18.64
N LEU A 194 -24.26 -6.27 19.46
CA LEU A 194 -24.37 -7.68 19.05
C LEU A 194 -25.82 -8.07 18.75
N ASN A 195 -26.80 -7.52 19.47
CA ASN A 195 -28.21 -7.77 19.21
C ASN A 195 -28.66 -7.18 17.86
N ILE A 196 -28.22 -5.96 17.53
CA ILE A 196 -28.47 -5.32 16.23
C ILE A 196 -27.85 -6.16 15.10
N VAL A 197 -26.61 -6.60 15.26
CA VAL A 197 -25.94 -7.49 14.29
C VAL A 197 -26.72 -8.80 14.11
N ARG A 198 -27.26 -9.37 15.18
CA ARG A 198 -28.08 -10.59 15.09
C ARG A 198 -29.42 -10.35 14.38
N GLN A 199 -30.08 -9.23 14.67
CA GLN A 199 -31.38 -8.85 14.08
C GLN A 199 -31.24 -8.44 12.61
N GLY A 200 -30.08 -7.90 12.23
CA GLY A 200 -29.80 -7.44 10.87
C GLY A 200 -30.45 -6.12 10.51
N LYS A 201 -30.94 -5.35 11.50
CA LYS A 201 -31.61 -4.07 11.32
C LYS A 201 -31.22 -3.12 12.43
N VAL A 202 -31.16 -1.83 12.13
CA VAL A 202 -30.81 -0.79 13.11
C VAL A 202 -31.65 0.46 12.91
N SER A 203 -32.18 1.00 14.00
CA SER A 203 -32.85 2.31 14.03
C SER A 203 -31.86 3.46 14.14
N VAL A 204 -32.28 4.66 13.74
CA VAL A 204 -31.46 5.87 13.89
C VAL A 204 -31.17 6.16 15.37
N GLU A 205 -32.11 5.88 16.27
CA GLU A 205 -31.96 6.04 17.71
C GLU A 205 -30.89 5.10 18.28
N GLU A 206 -30.88 3.83 17.86
CA GLU A 206 -29.86 2.87 18.25
C GLU A 206 -28.47 3.28 17.78
N LEU A 207 -28.33 3.76 16.53
CA LEU A 207 -27.06 4.27 16.02
C LEU A 207 -26.51 5.40 16.90
N ASN A 208 -27.37 6.34 17.31
CA ASN A 208 -26.97 7.47 18.15
C ASN A 208 -26.52 7.01 19.54
N SER A 209 -27.16 5.96 20.09
CA SER A 209 -26.79 5.44 21.40
C SER A 209 -25.40 4.79 21.42
N LEU A 210 -24.92 4.28 20.28
CA LEU A 210 -23.63 3.57 20.15
C LEU A 210 -22.45 4.48 19.79
N GLU A 211 -22.69 5.72 19.38
CA GLU A 211 -21.68 6.62 18.81
C GLU A 211 -20.49 6.88 19.75
N SER A 212 -20.77 7.09 21.04
CA SER A 212 -19.75 7.39 22.04
C SER A 212 -18.84 6.19 22.31
N SER A 213 -19.41 5.00 22.52
CA SER A 213 -18.69 3.79 22.90
C SER A 213 -17.91 3.18 21.73
N PHE A 214 -18.46 3.23 20.51
CA PHE A 214 -17.85 2.72 19.28
C PHE A 214 -17.08 3.77 18.48
N ASN A 215 -16.64 4.86 19.12
CA ASN A 215 -15.81 5.87 18.45
C ASN A 215 -14.43 5.31 18.08
N MET A 216 -14.09 5.24 16.79
CA MET A 216 -12.83 4.63 16.33
C MET A 216 -11.62 5.58 16.35
N ARG A 217 -11.81 6.88 16.61
CA ARG A 217 -10.72 7.87 16.74
C ARG A 217 -10.30 8.12 18.19
N LYS A 218 -11.23 7.97 19.14
CA LYS A 218 -11.02 8.34 20.53
C LYS A 218 -11.03 7.12 21.44
N PHE A 219 -10.11 7.12 22.40
CA PHE A 219 -10.06 6.17 23.48
C PHE A 219 -10.75 6.74 24.74
N PRO A 220 -11.50 5.93 25.52
CA PRO A 220 -12.02 6.40 26.80
C PRO A 220 -10.89 6.80 27.77
N GLN A 221 -11.06 7.91 28.51
CA GLN A 221 -10.01 8.52 29.35
C GLN A 221 -9.41 7.62 30.46
N LYS A 222 -10.09 6.54 30.83
CA LYS A 222 -9.64 5.56 31.84
C LYS A 222 -9.55 4.15 31.27
N SER A 223 -9.20 4.05 29.99
CA SER A 223 -8.98 2.77 29.34
C SER A 223 -7.51 2.38 29.40
N ASN A 224 -7.24 1.07 29.50
CA ASN A 224 -5.92 0.50 29.22
C ASN A 224 -5.74 0.18 27.74
N GLU A 225 -6.79 0.35 26.91
CA GLU A 225 -6.77 -0.06 25.50
C GLU A 225 -5.69 0.69 24.72
N ARG A 226 -5.54 1.99 24.97
CA ARG A 226 -4.58 2.84 24.29
C ARG A 226 -3.14 2.45 24.64
N GLU A 227 -2.88 2.22 25.92
CA GLU A 227 -1.57 1.82 26.43
C GLU A 227 -1.18 0.43 25.90
N LEU A 228 -2.12 -0.53 25.87
CA LEU A 228 -1.92 -1.84 25.24
C LEU A 228 -1.61 -1.73 23.74
N ILE A 229 -2.29 -0.83 23.02
CA ILE A 229 -2.01 -0.63 21.59
C ILE A 229 -0.62 0.00 21.38
N ILE A 230 -0.22 0.96 22.22
CA ILE A 230 1.14 1.53 22.16
C ILE A 230 2.16 0.41 22.37
N GLU A 231 1.99 -0.39 23.42
CA GLU A 231 2.87 -1.53 23.71
C GLU A 231 2.91 -2.52 22.54
N LEU A 232 1.76 -2.87 21.96
CA LEU A 232 1.65 -3.72 20.78
C LEU A 232 2.47 -3.19 19.59
N LEU A 233 2.41 -1.89 19.32
CA LEU A 233 3.14 -1.27 18.19
C LEU A 233 4.66 -1.24 18.43
N LEU A 234 5.10 -1.26 19.68
CA LEU A 234 6.52 -1.22 20.06
C LEU A 234 7.12 -2.62 20.31
N GLN A 235 6.29 -3.66 20.36
CA GLN A 235 6.75 -5.05 20.41
C GLN A 235 7.50 -5.47 19.16
N LYS A 236 8.27 -6.58 19.29
CA LYS A 236 8.98 -7.25 18.20
C LYS A 236 8.10 -7.45 16.96
N ASP A 237 8.71 -7.31 15.80
CA ASP A 237 8.03 -7.58 14.53
C ASP A 237 7.89 -9.09 14.31
N TYR A 238 6.81 -9.51 13.68
CA TYR A 238 6.53 -10.93 13.42
C TYR A 238 6.71 -11.80 14.66
N PRO A 239 6.01 -11.51 15.78
CA PRO A 239 6.23 -12.19 17.06
C PRO A 239 6.04 -13.71 17.01
N ALA A 240 5.21 -14.21 16.09
CA ALA A 240 5.00 -15.63 15.84
C ALA A 240 6.13 -16.31 15.03
N SER A 241 7.15 -15.56 14.59
CA SER A 241 8.31 -16.05 13.87
C SER A 241 9.59 -15.88 14.70
N GLU A 242 10.67 -16.54 14.31
CA GLU A 242 12.01 -16.35 14.90
C GLU A 242 12.68 -15.02 14.48
N SER A 243 11.94 -14.13 13.80
CA SER A 243 12.42 -12.79 13.46
C SER A 243 12.90 -12.05 14.71
N LYS A 244 14.10 -11.48 14.60
CA LYS A 244 14.69 -10.61 15.64
C LYS A 244 14.47 -9.12 15.36
N PHE A 245 13.81 -8.79 14.26
CA PHE A 245 13.67 -7.41 13.80
C PHE A 245 12.62 -6.64 14.60
N CYS A 246 12.87 -5.33 14.77
CA CYS A 246 12.00 -4.36 15.44
C CYS A 246 11.90 -3.07 14.60
N TYR A 247 11.80 -3.21 13.28
CA TYR A 247 11.74 -2.11 12.33
C TYR A 247 10.50 -1.24 12.51
N ARG A 248 9.36 -1.80 12.94
CA ARG A 248 8.19 -0.97 13.24
C ARG A 248 8.45 -0.04 14.41
N LYS A 249 9.01 -0.57 15.52
CA LYS A 249 9.41 0.20 16.69
C LYS A 249 10.40 1.30 16.30
N ALA A 250 11.46 0.92 15.58
CA ALA A 250 12.48 1.86 15.09
C ALA A 250 11.89 2.92 14.15
N THR A 251 10.95 2.54 13.28
CA THR A 251 10.25 3.48 12.41
C THR A 251 9.42 4.46 13.23
N ILE A 252 8.68 4.01 14.24
CA ILE A 252 7.91 4.90 15.13
C ILE A 252 8.84 5.89 15.85
N HIS A 253 9.99 5.41 16.35
CA HIS A 253 11.01 6.25 16.95
C HIS A 253 11.47 7.38 15.99
N HIS A 254 11.96 7.01 14.81
CA HIS A 254 12.40 7.97 13.78
C HIS A 254 11.27 8.90 13.32
N TYR A 255 10.04 8.39 13.25
CA TYR A 255 8.87 9.16 12.84
C TYR A 255 8.51 10.24 13.87
N LEU A 256 8.49 9.90 15.16
CA LEU A 256 8.26 10.86 16.24
C LEU A 256 9.39 11.89 16.31
N LYS A 257 10.65 11.47 16.12
CA LYS A 257 11.81 12.36 16.06
C LYS A 257 11.71 13.36 14.90
N HIS A 258 11.38 12.88 13.69
CA HIS A 258 11.13 13.73 12.52
C HIS A 258 10.04 14.76 12.80
N PHE A 259 8.94 14.33 13.41
CA PHE A 259 7.84 15.22 13.81
C PHE A 259 8.27 16.27 14.83
N SER A 260 9.06 15.88 15.83
CA SER A 260 9.58 16.80 16.84
C SER A 260 10.48 17.89 16.25
N GLN A 261 11.17 17.60 15.15
CA GLN A 261 12.11 18.53 14.51
C GLN A 261 11.44 19.40 13.44
N ASN A 262 10.51 18.83 12.67
CA ASN A 262 9.96 19.48 11.47
C ASN A 262 8.49 19.89 11.61
N GLY A 263 7.76 19.38 12.62
CA GLY A 263 6.35 19.70 12.84
C GLY A 263 5.38 19.12 11.79
N THR A 264 5.85 18.25 10.89
CA THR A 264 5.03 17.66 9.82
C THR A 264 5.43 16.21 9.51
N LYS A 265 4.50 15.42 8.98
CA LYS A 265 4.77 14.08 8.41
C LYS A 265 5.44 14.14 7.04
N ASP A 266 5.30 15.27 6.37
CA ASP A 266 5.68 15.39 4.97
C ASP A 266 7.16 15.10 4.82
N SER A 267 7.49 14.45 3.70
CA SER A 267 8.87 14.12 3.36
C SER A 267 9.58 13.18 4.35
N PHE A 268 8.87 12.44 5.20
CA PHE A 268 9.50 11.46 6.11
C PHE A 268 10.45 10.49 5.39
N SER A 269 10.00 9.87 4.29
CA SER A 269 10.86 8.95 3.51
C SER A 269 12.08 9.65 2.90
N ARG A 270 11.95 10.93 2.55
CA ARG A 270 13.06 11.76 2.08
C ARG A 270 14.03 12.09 3.22
N HIS A 271 13.51 12.43 4.38
CA HIS A 271 14.31 12.68 5.58
C HIS A 271 15.15 11.44 5.92
N MET A 272 14.54 10.24 5.96
CA MET A 272 15.28 9.00 6.19
C MET A 272 16.35 8.72 5.12
N TYR A 273 16.05 9.05 3.86
CA TYR A 273 17.04 8.98 2.78
C TYR A 273 18.23 9.93 3.01
N ASP A 274 17.97 11.16 3.42
CA ASP A 274 19.00 12.15 3.71
C ASP A 274 19.80 11.78 4.97
N GLU A 275 19.17 11.20 6.00
CA GLU A 275 19.84 10.67 7.20
C GLU A 275 20.85 9.56 6.86
N PHE A 276 20.47 8.63 5.99
CA PHE A 276 21.39 7.58 5.50
C PHE A 276 22.60 8.19 4.79
N LEU A 277 22.38 9.18 3.92
CA LEU A 277 23.45 9.86 3.21
C LEU A 277 24.33 10.71 4.14
N GLY A 278 23.74 11.28 5.19
CA GLY A 278 24.36 12.12 6.21
C GLY A 278 25.25 11.39 7.22
N GLY A 279 25.22 10.04 7.23
CA GLY A 279 26.15 9.23 8.04
C GLY A 279 25.49 8.19 8.95
N HIS A 280 24.16 8.14 9.03
CA HIS A 280 23.43 7.12 9.79
C HIS A 280 23.28 5.81 9.02
N SER A 281 24.32 5.40 8.27
CA SER A 281 24.27 4.19 7.42
C SER A 281 24.23 2.88 8.20
N ASP A 282 24.67 2.90 9.47
CA ASP A 282 24.75 1.71 10.32
C ASP A 282 23.38 1.31 10.92
N ASP A 283 22.36 2.17 10.84
CA ASP A 283 21.00 1.87 11.30
C ASP A 283 20.21 1.12 10.21
N ASP A 284 19.77 -0.11 10.52
CA ASP A 284 19.02 -0.97 9.60
C ASP A 284 17.66 -0.40 9.19
N CYS A 285 16.98 0.30 10.09
CA CYS A 285 15.71 0.97 9.80
C CYS A 285 15.93 2.13 8.82
N VAL A 286 16.98 2.93 9.04
CA VAL A 286 17.39 4.00 8.14
C VAL A 286 17.78 3.45 6.77
N LEU A 287 18.57 2.38 6.72
CA LEU A 287 18.88 1.66 5.48
C LEU A 287 17.61 1.19 4.75
N GLY A 288 16.66 0.58 5.46
CA GLY A 288 15.42 0.11 4.88
C GLY A 288 14.60 1.23 4.24
N TRP A 289 14.46 2.38 4.93
CA TRP A 289 13.76 3.55 4.39
C TRP A 289 14.50 4.23 3.24
N TYR A 290 15.84 4.27 3.29
CA TYR A 290 16.69 4.70 2.17
C TYR A 290 16.46 3.83 0.93
N ARG A 291 16.51 2.50 1.08
CA ARG A 291 16.22 1.55 -0.01
C ARG A 291 14.79 1.70 -0.53
N TYR A 292 13.82 1.93 0.36
CA TYR A 292 12.45 2.19 -0.03
C TYR A 292 12.37 3.44 -0.92
N TYR A 293 12.96 4.55 -0.49
CA TYR A 293 12.93 5.82 -1.23
C TYR A 293 13.55 5.67 -2.62
N LEU A 294 14.67 4.97 -2.73
CA LEU A 294 15.33 4.69 -4.02
C LEU A 294 14.43 3.88 -4.96
N ASN A 295 13.87 2.77 -4.47
CA ASN A 295 13.03 1.89 -5.27
C ASN A 295 11.69 2.53 -5.67
N ASP A 296 11.10 3.31 -4.77
CA ASP A 296 9.86 4.01 -5.05
C ASP A 296 10.03 5.11 -6.12
N ASN A 297 11.13 5.86 -6.05
CA ASN A 297 11.46 6.80 -7.12
C ASN A 297 11.81 6.06 -8.42
N TYR A 298 12.57 4.97 -8.36
CA TYR A 298 12.92 4.18 -9.55
C TYR A 298 11.67 3.70 -10.30
N GLN A 299 10.72 3.09 -9.58
CA GLN A 299 9.48 2.62 -10.17
C GLN A 299 8.63 3.77 -10.71
N TYR A 300 8.57 4.89 -9.99
CA TYR A 300 7.77 6.05 -10.37
C TYR A 300 8.30 6.71 -11.65
N GLN A 301 9.60 7.04 -11.70
CA GLN A 301 10.20 7.68 -12.86
C GLN A 301 10.18 6.74 -14.09
N SER A 302 10.42 5.44 -13.90
CA SER A 302 10.30 4.46 -14.99
C SER A 302 8.85 4.35 -15.50
N SER A 303 7.86 4.48 -14.61
CA SER A 303 6.45 4.49 -14.98
C SER A 303 6.08 5.75 -15.77
N ILE A 304 6.66 6.92 -15.48
CA ILE A 304 6.47 8.12 -16.29
C ILE A 304 6.96 7.89 -17.72
N ILE A 305 8.17 7.32 -17.91
CA ILE A 305 8.70 6.98 -19.24
C ILE A 305 7.78 5.98 -19.95
N PHE A 306 7.24 4.99 -19.23
CA PHE A 306 6.25 4.06 -19.76
C PHE A 306 4.95 4.75 -20.21
N VAL A 307 4.44 5.70 -19.43
CA VAL A 307 3.23 6.45 -19.82
C VAL A 307 3.49 7.31 -21.05
N ALA A 308 4.65 7.97 -21.15
CA ALA A 308 5.03 8.72 -22.34
C ALA A 308 5.12 7.83 -23.59
N LEU A 309 5.63 6.60 -23.46
CA LEU A 309 5.58 5.59 -24.52
C LEU A 309 4.14 5.27 -24.94
N LEU A 310 3.23 5.06 -23.99
CA LEU A 310 1.82 4.75 -24.28
C LEU A 310 1.13 5.92 -25.00
N ASN A 311 1.43 7.16 -24.62
CA ASN A 311 0.90 8.32 -25.28
C ASN A 311 1.50 8.56 -26.67
N LEU A 312 2.78 8.22 -26.87
CA LEU A 312 3.37 8.20 -28.21
C LEU A 312 2.63 7.20 -29.10
N LEU A 313 2.37 5.99 -28.59
CA LEU A 313 1.64 4.94 -29.32
C LEU A 313 0.17 5.31 -29.57
N SER A 314 -0.50 6.01 -28.65
CA SER A 314 -1.91 6.38 -28.80
C SER A 314 -2.15 7.39 -29.94
N LYS A 315 -1.12 8.13 -30.32
CA LYS A 315 -1.12 9.07 -31.47
C LYS A 315 -0.87 8.37 -32.82
N LYS A 316 -0.55 7.07 -32.82
CA LYS A 316 -0.27 6.29 -34.04
C LYS A 316 -1.54 5.56 -34.47
N SER A 317 -1.80 5.53 -35.77
CA SER A 317 -3.05 4.98 -36.32
C SER A 317 -3.10 3.44 -36.36
N ASP A 318 -1.96 2.75 -36.30
CA ASP A 318 -1.89 1.28 -36.35
C ASP A 318 -0.53 0.74 -35.82
N TRP A 319 -0.25 -0.55 -36.02
CA TRP A 319 1.01 -1.24 -35.74
C TRP A 319 2.25 -0.44 -36.12
N GLN A 320 3.19 -0.36 -35.18
CA GLN A 320 4.48 0.31 -35.36
C GLN A 320 5.61 -0.71 -35.16
N GLU A 321 6.74 -0.52 -35.83
CA GLU A 321 7.94 -1.28 -35.52
C GLU A 321 8.46 -0.91 -34.12
N THR A 322 8.66 -1.90 -33.26
CA THR A 322 8.98 -1.67 -31.83
C THR A 322 10.30 -0.91 -31.66
N SER A 323 11.31 -1.23 -32.48
CA SER A 323 12.62 -0.54 -32.48
C SER A 323 12.48 0.95 -32.85
N THR A 324 11.62 1.24 -33.84
CA THR A 324 11.34 2.60 -34.31
C THR A 324 10.62 3.43 -33.25
N VAL A 325 9.65 2.85 -32.54
CA VAL A 325 8.98 3.53 -31.42
C VAL A 325 9.97 3.86 -30.29
N ALA A 326 10.85 2.92 -29.94
CA ALA A 326 11.88 3.16 -28.92
C ALA A 326 12.86 4.26 -29.32
N GLU A 327 13.23 4.31 -30.61
CA GLU A 327 14.07 5.36 -31.19
C GLU A 327 13.38 6.74 -31.18
N GLU A 328 12.11 6.81 -31.60
CA GLU A 328 11.33 8.05 -31.55
C GLU A 328 11.26 8.62 -30.13
N LEU A 329 10.96 7.79 -29.13
CA LEU A 329 10.90 8.24 -27.74
C LEU A 329 12.28 8.65 -27.20
N ALA A 330 13.35 7.90 -27.51
CA ALA A 330 14.71 8.26 -27.12
C ALA A 330 15.14 9.61 -27.71
N LEU A 331 14.83 9.85 -28.99
CA LEU A 331 15.12 11.12 -29.65
C LEU A 331 14.28 12.26 -29.08
N SER A 332 13.00 12.03 -28.76
CA SER A 332 12.14 13.03 -28.10
C SER A 332 12.76 13.47 -26.78
N ILE A 333 13.13 12.52 -25.91
CA ILE A 333 13.76 12.82 -24.62
C ILE A 333 15.08 13.60 -24.81
N ILE A 334 15.92 13.20 -25.76
CA ILE A 334 17.18 13.90 -26.03
C ILE A 334 16.95 15.32 -26.55
N ASN A 335 15.94 15.53 -27.39
CA ASN A 335 15.59 16.85 -27.90
C ASN A 335 15.07 17.76 -26.78
N ASP A 336 14.29 17.22 -25.84
CA ASP A 336 13.84 17.98 -24.64
C ASP A 336 15.02 18.41 -23.74
N LEU A 337 16.16 17.72 -23.84
CA LEU A 337 17.44 18.06 -23.22
C LEU A 337 18.36 18.90 -24.13
N GLY A 338 17.80 19.58 -25.14
CA GLY A 338 18.52 20.45 -26.07
C GLY A 338 19.41 19.74 -27.08
N GLY A 339 19.27 18.42 -27.25
CA GLY A 339 20.09 17.62 -28.17
C GLY A 339 21.57 17.45 -27.76
N LYS A 340 21.99 18.13 -26.69
CA LYS A 340 23.38 18.22 -26.19
C LYS A 340 24.03 16.86 -25.94
N TYR A 341 23.24 15.90 -25.47
CA TYR A 341 23.76 14.60 -24.99
C TYR A 341 23.73 13.49 -26.03
N LYS A 342 23.25 13.72 -27.26
CA LYS A 342 23.06 12.66 -28.28
C LYS A 342 24.33 11.86 -28.57
N LYS A 343 25.48 12.54 -28.66
CA LYS A 343 26.77 11.92 -29.01
C LYS A 343 27.64 11.58 -27.79
N ALA A 344 27.26 12.04 -26.60
CA ALA A 344 28.00 11.80 -25.37
C ALA A 344 27.96 10.31 -24.98
N SER A 345 28.96 9.88 -24.21
CA SER A 345 28.90 8.64 -23.45
C SER A 345 27.93 8.76 -22.27
N LEU A 346 27.36 7.65 -21.80
CA LEU A 346 26.51 7.64 -20.62
C LEU A 346 27.24 8.21 -19.38
N LYS A 347 28.54 7.90 -19.25
CA LYS A 347 29.40 8.43 -18.19
C LYS A 347 29.49 9.95 -18.17
N GLU A 348 29.71 10.58 -19.32
CA GLU A 348 29.73 12.04 -19.43
C GLU A 348 28.38 12.63 -19.02
N VAL A 349 27.28 12.02 -19.46
CA VAL A 349 25.92 12.45 -19.09
C VAL A 349 25.69 12.31 -17.58
N CYS A 350 25.96 11.15 -16.98
CA CYS A 350 25.79 10.94 -15.54
C CYS A 350 26.60 11.93 -14.68
N ASN A 351 27.75 12.37 -15.17
CA ASN A 351 28.61 13.31 -14.44
C ASN A 351 28.18 14.78 -14.59
N SER A 352 27.41 15.13 -15.63
CA SER A 352 27.09 16.54 -15.94
C SER A 352 25.60 16.88 -15.99
N ILE A 353 24.72 15.87 -16.01
CA ILE A 353 23.28 16.10 -16.20
C ILE A 353 22.67 16.77 -14.97
N GLU A 354 21.91 17.83 -15.20
CA GLU A 354 21.21 18.57 -14.17
C GLU A 354 19.76 18.88 -14.58
N THR A 355 18.90 19.18 -13.61
CA THR A 355 17.50 19.58 -13.88
C THR A 355 17.38 20.82 -14.77
N LYS A 356 18.36 21.72 -14.75
CA LYS A 356 18.40 22.92 -15.59
C LYS A 356 18.66 22.63 -17.08
N ASP A 357 19.12 21.42 -17.44
CA ASP A 357 19.35 21.04 -18.83
C ASP A 357 18.05 20.75 -19.60
N ILE A 358 16.90 20.73 -18.91
CA ILE A 358 15.57 20.55 -19.52
C ILE A 358 15.15 21.86 -20.20
N GLU A 359 15.20 21.92 -21.54
CA GLU A 359 14.89 23.13 -22.31
C GLU A 359 13.38 23.35 -22.47
N LEU A 360 12.64 22.26 -22.69
CA LEU A 360 11.18 22.29 -22.74
C LEU A 360 10.61 22.06 -21.35
N LYS A 361 10.12 23.13 -20.73
CA LYS A 361 9.50 23.02 -19.40
C LYS A 361 8.25 22.14 -19.49
N PRO A 362 8.18 21.05 -18.70
CA PRO A 362 7.01 20.18 -18.71
C PRO A 362 5.79 20.98 -18.26
N GLN A 363 4.69 20.86 -19.00
CA GLN A 363 3.40 21.32 -18.51
C GLN A 363 2.89 20.27 -17.53
N ARG A 364 2.66 20.66 -16.27
CA ARG A 364 2.21 19.73 -15.22
C ARG A 364 0.98 18.94 -15.67
N GLY A 365 1.07 17.61 -15.65
CA GLY A 365 -0.01 16.73 -16.10
C GLY A 365 0.07 16.35 -17.59
N ASN A 366 1.04 16.90 -18.34
CA ASN A 366 1.37 16.46 -19.69
C ASN A 366 2.52 15.46 -19.66
N LEU A 367 2.14 14.18 -19.48
CA LEU A 367 3.06 13.05 -19.34
C LEU A 367 3.97 12.85 -20.55
N ASP A 368 3.63 13.39 -21.73
CA ASP A 368 4.47 13.32 -22.94
C ASP A 368 5.79 14.08 -22.77
N THR A 369 5.74 15.18 -22.00
CA THR A 369 6.90 16.05 -21.73
C THR A 369 7.59 15.73 -20.39
N GLU A 370 7.06 14.78 -19.62
CA GLU A 370 7.60 14.40 -18.31
C GLU A 370 8.66 13.28 -18.39
N ALA A 371 8.83 12.63 -19.55
CA ALA A 371 9.81 11.56 -19.73
C ALA A 371 11.27 12.01 -19.59
N ALA A 372 11.62 13.19 -20.11
CA ALA A 372 12.97 13.75 -19.96
C ALA A 372 13.29 14.12 -18.50
N PRO A 373 12.44 14.87 -17.76
CA PRO A 373 12.59 15.04 -16.32
C PRO A 373 12.73 13.72 -15.56
N ALA A 374 11.95 12.70 -15.91
CA ALA A 374 12.01 11.41 -15.25
C ALA A 374 13.36 10.70 -15.45
N LEU A 375 13.90 10.72 -16.68
CA LEU A 375 15.22 10.18 -16.97
C LEU A 375 16.32 10.95 -16.22
N VAL A 376 16.26 12.30 -16.22
CA VAL A 376 17.21 13.15 -15.49
C VAL A 376 17.23 12.77 -14.00
N ASN A 377 16.06 12.63 -13.38
CA ASN A 377 15.95 12.21 -11.99
C ASN A 377 16.60 10.85 -11.73
N LEU A 378 16.39 9.84 -12.59
CA LEU A 378 17.02 8.52 -12.46
C LEU A 378 18.56 8.60 -12.51
N LEU A 379 19.12 9.37 -13.46
CA LEU A 379 20.56 9.49 -13.62
C LEU A 379 21.20 10.32 -12.49
N MET A 380 20.53 11.37 -12.01
CA MET A 380 20.97 12.13 -10.84
C MET A 380 20.94 11.27 -9.57
N MET A 381 19.91 10.43 -9.41
CA MET A 381 19.85 9.47 -8.31
C MET A 381 20.98 8.45 -8.39
N TYR A 382 21.30 7.91 -9.58
CA TYR A 382 22.47 7.05 -9.75
C TYR A 382 23.74 7.78 -9.29
N ASN A 383 23.97 9.01 -9.76
CA ASN A 383 25.17 9.76 -9.43
C ASN A 383 25.30 10.06 -7.93
N THR A 384 24.18 10.37 -7.26
CA THR A 384 24.14 10.64 -5.81
C THR A 384 24.43 9.39 -4.97
N ASN A 385 24.07 8.21 -5.48
CA ASN A 385 24.05 6.97 -4.69
C ASN A 385 25.11 5.94 -5.10
N LYS A 386 25.87 6.19 -6.18
CA LYS A 386 26.91 5.27 -6.69
C LYS A 386 27.94 4.89 -5.61
N ASP A 387 28.31 5.85 -4.76
CA ASP A 387 29.29 5.67 -3.68
C ASP A 387 28.63 5.17 -2.38
N ALA A 388 27.32 5.36 -2.21
CA ALA A 388 26.59 4.91 -1.01
C ALA A 388 26.60 3.39 -0.84
N ARG A 389 26.72 2.61 -1.93
CA ARG A 389 26.94 1.15 -1.87
C ARG A 389 28.19 0.76 -1.08
N SER A 390 29.23 1.59 -1.10
CA SER A 390 30.49 1.31 -0.38
C SER A 390 30.37 1.56 1.12
N LYS A 391 29.41 2.40 1.56
CA LYS A 391 29.18 2.69 2.97
C LYS A 391 28.63 1.49 3.73
N ARG A 392 27.98 0.55 3.03
CA ARG A 392 27.31 -0.58 3.65
C ARG A 392 27.39 -1.88 2.82
N PRO A 393 28.36 -2.77 3.09
CA PRO A 393 28.59 -3.97 2.27
C PRO A 393 27.43 -4.97 2.24
N ASP A 394 26.66 -5.07 3.32
CA ASP A 394 25.46 -5.91 3.45
C ASP A 394 24.20 -5.28 2.83
N TYR A 395 24.31 -4.15 2.12
CA TYR A 395 23.20 -3.41 1.53
C TYR A 395 22.18 -4.28 0.76
N ARG A 396 22.66 -5.32 0.05
CA ARG A 396 21.82 -6.25 -0.72
C ARG A 396 21.25 -7.41 0.11
N GLU A 397 21.93 -7.76 1.19
CA GLU A 397 21.59 -8.89 2.07
C GLU A 397 20.57 -8.45 3.14
N ALA A 398 20.68 -7.22 3.62
CA ALA A 398 19.69 -6.57 4.47
C ALA A 398 18.35 -6.46 3.71
N PHE A 399 17.25 -6.93 4.31
CA PHE A 399 15.92 -7.07 3.67
C PHE A 399 15.93 -8.04 2.45
N PRO A 400 15.95 -9.37 2.71
CA PRO A 400 16.07 -10.41 1.68
C PRO A 400 14.87 -10.56 0.72
N SER A 401 13.97 -9.58 0.65
CA SER A 401 12.83 -9.65 -0.27
C SER A 401 13.35 -9.72 -1.71
N ALA A 402 13.24 -10.93 -2.27
CA ALA A 402 13.79 -11.40 -3.53
C ALA A 402 13.23 -10.66 -4.76
N VAL A 403 13.63 -9.40 -4.95
CA VAL A 403 13.25 -8.62 -6.13
C VAL A 403 14.49 -8.34 -6.95
N ASN A 404 14.71 -9.16 -7.98
CA ASN A 404 15.82 -9.01 -8.96
C ASN A 404 15.73 -7.72 -9.82
N SER A 405 14.76 -6.84 -9.55
CA SER A 405 14.46 -5.63 -10.32
C SER A 405 14.28 -4.45 -9.37
N ASP A 406 15.31 -4.20 -8.56
CA ASP A 406 15.40 -3.07 -7.64
C ASP A 406 16.33 -1.98 -8.22
N PHE A 407 16.45 -0.85 -7.53
CA PHE A 407 17.32 0.24 -7.98
C PHE A 407 18.81 -0.16 -8.01
N CYS A 408 19.22 -1.16 -7.22
CA CYS A 408 20.59 -1.66 -7.24
C CYS A 408 20.91 -2.35 -8.56
N THR A 409 19.97 -3.15 -9.09
CA THR A 409 20.09 -3.72 -10.44
C THR A 409 20.21 -2.61 -11.49
N PHE A 410 19.44 -1.52 -11.37
CA PHE A 410 19.58 -0.36 -12.27
C PHE A 410 20.98 0.26 -12.20
N MET A 411 21.54 0.46 -11.00
CA MET A 411 22.90 0.99 -10.84
C MET A 411 23.95 0.08 -11.49
N ASP A 412 23.86 -1.25 -11.29
CA ASP A 412 24.78 -2.20 -11.94
C ASP A 412 24.71 -2.14 -13.47
N GLU A 413 23.51 -1.94 -14.01
CA GLU A 413 23.31 -1.81 -15.45
C GLU A 413 23.89 -0.51 -16.01
N ILE A 414 23.80 0.59 -15.26
CA ILE A 414 24.48 1.85 -15.59
C ILE A 414 25.99 1.65 -15.57
N ASP A 415 26.55 1.06 -14.50
CA ASP A 415 27.99 0.82 -14.34
C ASP A 415 28.55 0.03 -15.53
N ASN A 416 27.85 -1.02 -15.95
CA ASN A 416 28.23 -1.84 -17.10
C ASN A 416 28.07 -1.13 -18.45
N SER A 417 27.38 0.01 -18.50
CA SER A 417 27.05 0.74 -19.72
C SER A 417 27.70 2.12 -19.82
N LEU A 418 28.53 2.52 -18.86
CA LEU A 418 29.09 3.88 -18.74
C LEU A 418 29.77 4.36 -20.03
N GLU A 419 30.52 3.49 -20.70
CA GLU A 419 31.26 3.83 -21.92
C GLU A 419 30.38 3.74 -23.20
N THR A 420 29.11 3.36 -23.08
CA THR A 420 28.17 3.30 -24.19
C THR A 420 27.69 4.70 -24.56
N ASN A 421 27.50 4.97 -25.84
CA ASN A 421 26.84 6.20 -26.29
C ASN A 421 25.43 6.33 -25.66
N PHE A 422 25.12 7.52 -25.14
CA PHE A 422 23.89 7.78 -24.40
C PHE A 422 22.62 7.52 -25.20
N TYR A 423 22.58 7.93 -26.47
CA TYR A 423 21.44 7.65 -27.35
C TYR A 423 21.20 6.15 -27.52
N LYS A 424 22.26 5.39 -27.79
CA LYS A 424 22.18 3.94 -27.93
C LYS A 424 21.70 3.28 -26.63
N TRP A 425 22.24 3.69 -25.49
CA TRP A 425 21.83 3.19 -24.19
C TRP A 425 20.35 3.51 -23.90
N LEU A 426 19.90 4.74 -24.15
CA LEU A 426 18.52 5.15 -23.89
C LEU A 426 17.52 4.39 -24.75
N LYS A 427 17.82 4.20 -26.04
CA LYS A 427 17.02 3.36 -26.94
C LYS A 427 16.90 1.93 -26.39
N ASP A 428 18.03 1.35 -25.98
CA ASP A 428 18.08 0.01 -25.39
C ASP A 428 17.32 -0.08 -24.06
N TYR A 429 17.40 0.95 -23.22
CA TYR A 429 16.66 1.06 -21.97
C TYR A 429 15.15 1.07 -22.22
N ILE A 430 14.66 1.92 -23.12
CA ILE A 430 13.24 1.97 -23.48
C ILE A 430 12.78 0.61 -24.04
N LEU A 431 13.56 -0.01 -24.91
CA LEU A 431 13.21 -1.28 -25.50
C LEU A 431 13.15 -2.42 -24.46
N LYS A 432 14.20 -2.59 -23.67
CA LYS A 432 14.35 -3.73 -22.76
C LYS A 432 13.62 -3.51 -21.42
N LYS A 433 13.77 -2.32 -20.83
CA LYS A 433 13.32 -2.00 -19.46
C LYS A 433 11.94 -1.40 -19.38
N ILE A 434 11.43 -0.86 -20.49
CA ILE A 434 10.06 -0.32 -20.55
C ILE A 434 9.16 -1.26 -21.35
N ILE A 435 9.44 -1.47 -22.64
CA ILE A 435 8.56 -2.25 -23.53
C ILE A 435 8.56 -3.73 -23.14
N TYR A 436 9.70 -4.42 -23.23
CA TYR A 436 9.73 -5.87 -23.01
C TYR A 436 9.42 -6.25 -21.56
N THR A 437 9.81 -5.41 -20.61
CA THR A 437 9.48 -5.62 -19.19
C THR A 437 7.96 -5.57 -18.96
N HIS A 438 7.26 -4.56 -19.50
CA HIS A 438 5.80 -4.51 -19.40
C HIS A 438 5.14 -5.74 -20.03
N TYR A 439 5.58 -6.12 -21.23
CA TYR A 439 5.04 -7.28 -21.94
C TYR A 439 5.18 -8.58 -21.12
N GLN A 440 6.38 -8.83 -20.57
CA GLN A 440 6.64 -9.98 -19.71
C GLN A 440 5.79 -9.96 -18.43
N VAL A 441 5.69 -8.80 -17.76
CA VAL A 441 4.90 -8.65 -16.53
C VAL A 441 3.42 -8.88 -16.78
N ALA A 442 2.88 -8.30 -17.85
CA ALA A 442 1.47 -8.44 -18.22
C ALA A 442 1.12 -9.89 -18.59
N LEU A 443 2.00 -10.57 -19.34
CA LEU A 443 1.86 -12.00 -19.65
C LEU A 443 1.91 -12.87 -18.39
N ARG A 444 2.88 -12.64 -17.50
CA ARG A 444 2.99 -13.38 -16.24
C ARG A 444 1.73 -13.22 -15.39
N LYS A 445 1.19 -12.01 -15.27
CA LYS A 445 -0.08 -11.76 -14.55
C LYS A 445 -1.23 -12.49 -15.20
N TYR A 446 -1.33 -12.44 -16.53
CA TYR A 446 -2.37 -13.16 -17.26
C TYR A 446 -2.30 -14.67 -17.00
N LEU A 447 -1.11 -15.26 -17.05
CA LEU A 447 -0.92 -16.69 -16.75
C LEU A 447 -1.26 -17.05 -15.30
N GLN A 448 -0.97 -16.16 -14.35
CA GLN A 448 -1.19 -16.42 -12.92
C GLN A 448 -2.64 -16.19 -12.48
N THR A 449 -3.31 -15.17 -13.00
CA THR A 449 -4.63 -14.73 -12.50
C THR A 449 -5.74 -14.81 -13.54
N GLY A 450 -5.43 -15.08 -14.81
CA GLY A 450 -6.37 -14.99 -15.93
C GLY A 450 -6.80 -13.57 -16.29
N ILE A 451 -6.20 -12.54 -15.67
CA ILE A 451 -6.60 -11.14 -15.84
C ILE A 451 -5.67 -10.47 -16.86
N ALA A 452 -6.24 -9.98 -17.96
CA ALA A 452 -5.50 -9.23 -18.96
C ALA A 452 -5.17 -7.83 -18.41
N SER A 453 -3.88 -7.49 -18.37
CA SER A 453 -3.37 -6.20 -17.87
C SER A 453 -2.47 -5.47 -18.88
N GLN A 454 -2.46 -5.95 -20.12
CA GLN A 454 -1.67 -5.40 -21.22
C GLN A 454 -2.12 -3.97 -21.55
N LYS A 455 -1.16 -3.09 -21.85
CA LYS A 455 -1.40 -1.72 -22.32
C LYS A 455 -1.10 -1.53 -23.80
N PHE A 456 -0.44 -2.50 -24.41
CA PHE A 456 -0.22 -2.63 -25.85
C PHE A 456 -0.21 -4.11 -26.24
N ILE A 457 -0.38 -4.39 -27.54
CA ILE A 457 -0.10 -5.69 -28.15
C ILE A 457 1.32 -5.66 -28.70
N TYR A 458 2.06 -6.75 -28.53
CA TYR A 458 3.36 -6.99 -29.14
C TYR A 458 3.32 -8.30 -29.94
N GLU A 459 3.64 -8.23 -31.23
CA GLU A 459 3.62 -9.36 -32.15
C GLU A 459 4.64 -9.16 -33.29
N ASN A 460 5.48 -10.16 -33.56
CA ASN A 460 6.45 -10.15 -34.67
C ASN A 460 7.31 -8.87 -34.78
N GLY A 461 7.76 -8.33 -33.64
CA GLY A 461 8.54 -7.09 -33.60
C GLY A 461 7.71 -5.80 -33.79
N MET A 462 6.39 -5.93 -33.92
CA MET A 462 5.45 -4.82 -34.02
C MET A 462 4.74 -4.58 -32.68
N ILE A 463 4.38 -3.34 -32.42
CA ILE A 463 3.68 -2.89 -31.22
C ILE A 463 2.46 -2.04 -31.59
N ARG A 464 1.35 -2.21 -30.86
CA ARG A 464 0.12 -1.43 -31.06
C ARG A 464 -0.53 -1.04 -29.74
N PHE A 465 -0.93 0.22 -29.60
CA PHE A 465 -1.61 0.74 -28.42
C PHE A 465 -2.90 -0.03 -28.09
N LEU A 466 -3.19 -0.20 -26.79
CA LEU A 466 -4.48 -0.71 -26.30
C LEU A 466 -5.13 0.23 -25.29
N ASN A 467 -4.38 0.68 -24.28
CA ASN A 467 -4.93 1.47 -23.18
C ASN A 467 -3.85 2.30 -22.49
N GLY A 468 -4.26 3.42 -21.88
CA GLY A 468 -3.39 4.29 -21.09
C GLY A 468 -3.05 3.72 -19.71
N SER A 469 -2.19 4.44 -19.00
CA SER A 469 -1.81 4.17 -17.61
C SER A 469 -1.48 5.48 -16.91
N GLU A 470 -1.42 5.43 -15.58
CA GLU A 470 -0.92 6.52 -14.74
C GLU A 470 0.34 6.06 -14.02
N ALA A 471 1.20 7.03 -13.65
CA ALA A 471 2.36 6.82 -12.80
C ALA A 471 2.04 7.32 -11.39
N THR A 472 2.27 6.49 -10.37
CA THR A 472 2.02 6.85 -8.96
C THR A 472 3.14 6.31 -8.08
N HIS A 473 3.40 6.99 -6.96
CA HIS A 473 4.27 6.44 -5.92
C HIS A 473 3.64 5.21 -5.25
N THR A 474 4.48 4.38 -4.65
CA THR A 474 4.06 3.42 -3.64
C THR A 474 3.75 4.21 -2.36
N ALA A 475 2.59 4.00 -1.76
CA ALA A 475 2.18 4.74 -0.56
C ALA A 475 2.60 3.92 0.67
N PRO A 476 3.66 4.29 1.40
CA PRO A 476 4.34 3.39 2.34
C PRO A 476 3.71 3.33 3.72
N ARG A 477 2.37 3.41 3.81
CA ARG A 477 1.62 3.39 5.08
C ARG A 477 2.01 4.50 6.07
N THR A 478 2.80 5.51 5.68
CA THR A 478 3.19 6.63 6.56
C THR A 478 2.00 7.51 6.93
N ASP A 479 1.01 7.64 6.05
CA ASP A 479 -0.25 8.31 6.38
C ASP A 479 -1.09 7.51 7.37
N THR A 480 -1.13 6.18 7.22
CA THR A 480 -1.74 5.30 8.23
C THR A 480 -1.02 5.44 9.56
N LEU A 481 0.31 5.47 9.55
CA LEU A 481 1.10 5.65 10.76
C LEU A 481 0.80 6.99 11.43
N TYR A 482 0.73 8.08 10.67
CA TYR A 482 0.30 9.39 11.16
C TYR A 482 -1.04 9.31 11.89
N ASP A 483 -2.04 8.73 11.24
CA ASP A 483 -3.38 8.63 11.82
C ASP A 483 -3.38 7.74 13.09
N PHE A 484 -2.56 6.68 13.12
CA PHE A 484 -2.40 5.84 14.30
C PHE A 484 -1.77 6.61 15.47
N VAL A 485 -0.63 7.27 15.24
CA VAL A 485 0.04 8.01 16.32
C VAL A 485 -0.76 9.26 16.74
N SER A 486 -1.61 9.80 15.86
CA SER A 486 -2.57 10.85 16.18
C SER A 486 -3.74 10.32 17.02
N ASP A 487 -4.34 9.18 16.67
CA ASP A 487 -5.42 8.54 17.45
C ASP A 487 -4.92 8.13 18.85
N LEU A 488 -3.62 7.82 18.99
CA LEU A 488 -2.94 7.52 20.25
C LEU A 488 -2.50 8.76 21.04
N GLU A 489 -2.79 9.96 20.53
CA GLU A 489 -2.47 11.26 21.12
C GLU A 489 -0.96 11.51 21.30
N LEU A 490 -0.12 10.88 20.47
CA LEU A 490 1.34 11.11 20.45
C LEU A 490 1.71 12.34 19.62
N ILE A 491 0.89 12.66 18.62
CA ILE A 491 1.00 13.87 17.80
C ILE A 491 -0.39 14.51 17.63
N ASN A 492 -0.42 15.77 17.23
CA ASN A 492 -1.61 16.49 16.79
C ASN A 492 -1.26 17.52 15.70
N GLU A 493 -2.24 18.33 15.28
CA GLU A 493 -2.06 19.36 14.24
C GLU A 493 -1.00 20.42 14.58
N LYS A 494 -0.64 20.59 15.86
CA LYS A 494 0.38 21.53 16.33
C LYS A 494 1.77 20.90 16.47
N GLY A 495 1.91 19.60 16.20
CA GLY A 495 3.16 18.86 16.32
C GLY A 495 3.08 17.72 17.34
N ILE A 496 4.24 17.33 17.85
CA ILE A 496 4.35 16.26 18.86
C ILE A 496 3.72 16.69 20.20
N THR A 497 3.02 15.79 20.89
CA THR A 497 2.41 16.06 22.21
C THR A 497 3.38 15.77 23.34
N ASP A 498 3.05 16.19 24.57
CA ASP A 498 3.82 15.83 25.77
C ASP A 498 3.93 14.30 25.94
N LYS A 499 2.87 13.56 25.59
CA LYS A 499 2.87 12.09 25.61
C LYS A 499 3.79 11.52 24.54
N GLY A 500 3.80 12.10 23.34
CA GLY A 500 4.74 11.73 22.28
C GLY A 500 6.19 12.01 22.66
N ILE A 501 6.47 13.15 23.30
CA ILE A 501 7.81 13.51 23.80
C ILE A 501 8.25 12.53 24.90
N GLN A 502 7.36 12.19 25.83
CA GLN A 502 7.66 11.21 26.86
C GLN A 502 8.01 9.85 26.25
N LEU A 503 7.19 9.36 25.32
CA LEU A 503 7.46 8.09 24.64
C LEU A 503 8.78 8.12 23.85
N LEU A 504 9.06 9.23 23.17
CA LEU A 504 10.32 9.40 22.44
C LEU A 504 11.53 9.27 23.37
N LYS A 505 11.49 9.89 24.55
CA LYS A 505 12.56 9.76 25.56
C LYS A 505 12.70 8.33 26.08
N GLU A 506 11.59 7.66 26.36
CA GLU A 506 11.60 6.25 26.81
C GLU A 506 12.22 5.33 25.74
N LEU A 507 12.01 5.62 24.46
CA LEU A 507 12.63 4.88 23.35
C LEU A 507 14.13 5.17 23.25
N GLU A 508 14.55 6.42 23.37
CA GLU A 508 15.97 6.83 23.33
C GLU A 508 16.76 6.26 24.54
N GLU A 509 16.16 6.22 25.72
CA GLU A 509 16.76 5.64 26.93
C GLU A 509 16.90 4.11 26.85
N ALA A 510 16.01 3.43 26.12
CA ALA A 510 16.07 1.98 25.94
C ALA A 510 17.13 1.54 24.90
N GLU A 511 17.62 2.46 24.07
CA GLU A 511 18.65 2.23 23.05
C GLU A 511 20.07 2.63 23.53
N ALA A 512 20.17 3.44 24.60
CA ALA A 512 21.41 3.85 25.26
C ALA A 512 21.90 2.80 26.27
#